data_AF-A0A922LT50-F1
#
_entry.id   AF-A0A922LT50-F1
#
_cell.length_a   1.000
_cell.length_b   1.000
_cell.length_c   1.000
_cell.angle_alpha   90.00
_cell.angle_beta   90.00
_cell.angle_gamma   90.00
#
_symmetry.space_group_name_H-M   'P 1'
#
loop_
_entity.id
_entity.type
_entity.pdbx_description
1 polymer ?
#
loop_
_entity_poly.entity_id
_entity_poly.type
_entity_poly.pdbx_seq_one_letter_code
_entity_poly.pdbx_strand_id
1 'polypeptide(L)'
;MSRLKFVLFAHRLLSPMYIVDRTLQIPAHLFVNKINVFSTQIKRFAGHAHWQNVKHIKEAGDREKAQTALYYIKAAQKAIRDGGGIRDPKKNSKLAAVLAEAKTKSVPFSTFDKLLSTDNQIEPYIIEIKAPGGLFVIVESRAKHVANERQRVCSIAKKYG
;
A
#
# COMPACT_ATOMS: atom_id res chain seq x y z
N MET A 1 -38.44 18.93 -39.20
CA MET A 1 -37.15 19.37 -38.62
C MET A 1 -37.36 19.54 -37.12
N SER A 2 -36.88 18.59 -36.30
CA SER A 2 -35.74 18.79 -35.36
C SER A 2 -36.01 19.97 -34.41
N ARG A 3 -36.14 19.82 -33.08
CA ARG A 3 -35.28 19.22 -32.07
C ARG A 3 -35.99 19.39 -30.72
N LEU A 4 -35.80 18.50 -29.74
CA LEU A 4 -35.21 18.88 -28.44
C LEU A 4 -34.98 17.63 -27.57
N LYS A 5 -33.82 17.64 -26.92
CA LYS A 5 -33.18 16.56 -26.16
C LYS A 5 -33.26 16.90 -24.66
N PHE A 6 -33.55 15.88 -23.82
CA PHE A 6 -32.93 15.55 -22.51
C PHE A 6 -33.03 16.60 -21.36
N VAL A 7 -33.16 16.33 -20.05
CA VAL A 7 -32.88 15.22 -19.11
C VAL A 7 -33.72 15.49 -17.83
N LEU A 8 -34.07 14.47 -17.02
CA LEU A 8 -34.00 14.44 -15.53
C LEU A 8 -34.33 13.00 -15.09
N PHE A 9 -33.34 12.15 -14.78
CA PHE A 9 -32.68 11.89 -13.49
C PHE A 9 -33.49 11.04 -12.48
N ALA A 10 -32.83 9.96 -12.03
CA ALA A 10 -33.20 9.00 -10.98
C ALA A 10 -34.40 8.07 -11.30
N HIS A 11 -34.47 6.82 -10.87
CA HIS A 11 -33.98 6.22 -9.64
C HIS A 11 -33.79 4.71 -9.87
N ARG A 12 -32.77 4.16 -9.21
CA ARG A 12 -32.66 2.73 -8.88
C ARG A 12 -34.00 2.24 -8.33
N LEU A 13 -34.54 1.14 -8.86
CA LEU A 13 -35.17 0.03 -8.11
C LEU A 13 -35.79 -1.02 -9.05
N LEU A 14 -35.65 -2.28 -8.63
CA LEU A 14 -36.21 -3.53 -9.17
C LEU A 14 -35.64 -4.10 -10.50
N SER A 15 -35.21 -5.35 -10.36
CA SER A 15 -34.68 -6.27 -11.35
C SER A 15 -35.53 -6.39 -12.62
N PRO A 16 -34.91 -6.42 -13.82
CA PRO A 16 -35.53 -7.04 -14.97
C PRO A 16 -35.03 -8.47 -15.10
N MET A 17 -35.93 -9.40 -14.84
CA MET A 17 -35.87 -10.78 -15.31
C MET A 17 -35.74 -10.75 -16.84
N TYR A 18 -34.59 -11.12 -17.39
CA TYR A 18 -34.41 -11.19 -18.84
C TYR A 18 -35.20 -12.39 -19.38
N ILE A 19 -36.41 -12.14 -19.86
CA ILE A 19 -37.08 -13.03 -20.81
C ILE A 19 -36.54 -12.67 -22.19
N VAL A 20 -35.70 -13.53 -22.74
CA VAL A 20 -35.30 -13.46 -24.14
C VAL A 20 -36.36 -14.22 -24.93
N ASP A 21 -37.28 -13.49 -25.55
CA ASP A 21 -38.31 -14.07 -26.39
C ASP A 21 -37.69 -14.50 -27.73
N ARG A 22 -37.21 -15.75 -27.82
CA ARG A 22 -36.99 -16.42 -29.09
C ARG A 22 -38.16 -17.38 -29.32
N THR A 23 -39.14 -16.93 -30.10
CA THR A 23 -40.16 -17.80 -30.66
C THR A 23 -39.55 -18.66 -31.77
N LEU A 24 -39.07 -19.86 -31.41
CA LEU A 24 -38.83 -20.91 -32.39
C LEU A 24 -40.19 -21.54 -32.73
N GLN A 25 -40.68 -21.34 -33.95
CA GLN A 25 -41.87 -22.02 -34.47
C GLN A 25 -41.57 -23.53 -34.62
N ILE A 26 -42.28 -24.36 -33.85
CA ILE A 26 -42.23 -25.82 -33.96
C ILE A 26 -43.61 -26.30 -34.47
N PRO A 27 -43.69 -27.09 -35.55
CA PRO A 27 -44.95 -27.55 -36.11
C PRO A 27 -45.68 -28.54 -35.18
N ALA A 28 -46.99 -28.38 -35.09
CA ALA A 28 -47.88 -29.15 -34.22
C ALA A 28 -48.16 -30.55 -34.81
N HIS A 29 -47.40 -31.58 -34.40
CA HIS A 29 -47.95 -32.95 -34.31
C HIS A 29 -47.14 -33.95 -33.43
N LEU A 30 -46.11 -33.55 -32.69
CA LEU A 30 -45.53 -34.41 -31.64
C LEU A 30 -45.72 -33.78 -30.27
N PHE A 31 -46.48 -34.47 -29.41
CA PHE A 31 -46.65 -34.16 -28.00
C PHE A 31 -45.31 -34.42 -27.29
N VAL A 32 -44.41 -33.44 -27.30
CA VAL A 32 -43.22 -33.47 -26.47
C VAL A 32 -43.64 -32.99 -25.09
N ASN A 33 -43.79 -33.93 -24.15
CA ASN A 33 -43.90 -33.65 -22.73
C ASN A 33 -42.82 -32.61 -22.37
N LYS A 34 -43.21 -31.50 -21.72
CA LYS A 34 -42.29 -30.48 -21.22
C LYS A 34 -41.14 -31.18 -20.49
N ILE A 35 -39.98 -31.26 -21.14
CA ILE A 35 -38.76 -31.66 -20.47
C ILE A 35 -38.42 -30.48 -19.59
N ASN A 36 -38.78 -30.58 -18.31
CA ASN A 36 -38.36 -29.64 -17.30
C ASN A 36 -36.86 -29.88 -17.13
N VAL A 37 -36.04 -29.17 -17.91
CA VAL A 37 -34.58 -29.16 -17.75
C VAL A 37 -34.31 -28.37 -16.48
N PHE A 38 -34.50 -29.02 -15.33
CA PHE A 38 -33.97 -28.56 -14.05
C PHE A 38 -32.46 -28.65 -14.18
N SER A 39 -31.84 -27.54 -14.57
CA SER A 39 -30.40 -27.39 -14.49
C SER A 39 -30.03 -27.36 -13.00
N THR A 40 -29.78 -28.52 -12.42
CA THR A 40 -29.02 -28.69 -11.18
C THR A 40 -27.57 -28.32 -11.49
N GLN A 41 -27.29 -27.03 -11.68
CA GLN A 41 -25.92 -26.55 -11.61
C GLN A 41 -25.47 -26.81 -10.17
N ILE A 42 -24.77 -27.92 -9.95
CA ILE A 42 -24.09 -28.21 -8.70
C ILE A 42 -23.12 -27.03 -8.50
N LYS A 43 -23.40 -26.17 -7.51
CA LYS A 43 -22.54 -25.04 -7.15
C LYS A 43 -21.19 -25.64 -6.74
N ARG A 44 -20.24 -25.69 -7.67
CA ARG A 44 -18.89 -26.19 -7.40
C ARG A 44 -18.23 -25.18 -6.47
N PHE A 45 -18.27 -25.43 -5.16
CA PHE A 45 -17.42 -24.71 -4.21
C PHE A 45 -15.96 -24.93 -4.62
N ALA A 46 -15.13 -23.91 -4.43
CA ALA A 46 -13.75 -23.87 -4.89
C ALA A 46 -12.90 -24.97 -4.23
N GLY A 47 -12.95 -26.20 -4.76
CA GLY A 47 -12.30 -27.39 -4.20
C GLY A 47 -10.79 -27.45 -4.43
N HIS A 48 -10.24 -26.65 -5.35
CA HIS A 48 -8.82 -26.67 -5.71
C HIS A 48 -8.03 -25.41 -5.31
N ALA A 49 -8.70 -24.38 -4.79
CA ALA A 49 -8.09 -23.10 -4.45
C ALA A 49 -7.96 -22.86 -2.93
N HIS A 50 -8.07 -23.91 -2.11
CA HIS A 50 -8.05 -23.79 -0.65
C HIS A 50 -6.81 -23.02 -0.16
N TRP A 51 -5.61 -23.43 -0.60
CA TRP A 51 -4.38 -22.74 -0.18
C TRP A 51 -4.27 -21.32 -0.71
N GLN A 52 -4.79 -21.04 -1.91
CA GLN A 52 -4.83 -19.70 -2.48
C GLN A 52 -5.76 -18.77 -1.67
N ASN A 53 -6.94 -19.27 -1.27
CA ASN A 53 -7.88 -18.51 -0.45
C ASN A 53 -7.35 -18.29 0.97
N VAL A 54 -6.78 -19.33 1.59
CA VAL A 54 -6.14 -19.22 2.91
C VAL A 54 -5.00 -18.21 2.87
N LYS A 55 -4.17 -18.24 1.82
CA LYS A 55 -3.10 -17.26 1.60
C LYS A 55 -3.68 -15.85 1.50
N HIS A 56 -4.65 -15.61 0.62
CA HIS A 56 -5.23 -14.28 0.41
C HIS A 56 -5.83 -13.68 1.70
N ILE A 57 -6.53 -14.50 2.49
CA ILE A 57 -7.13 -14.07 3.77
C ILE A 57 -6.03 -13.72 4.78
N LYS A 58 -4.99 -14.55 4.90
CA LYS A 58 -3.84 -14.29 5.79
C LYS A 58 -3.08 -13.03 5.37
N GLU A 59 -2.79 -12.90 4.07
CA GLU A 59 -2.08 -11.75 3.51
C GLU A 59 -2.82 -10.44 3.76
N ALA A 60 -4.15 -10.43 3.65
CA ALA A 60 -4.95 -9.24 3.95
C ALA A 60 -4.77 -8.80 5.42
N GLY A 61 -4.87 -9.74 6.37
CA GLY A 61 -4.69 -9.45 7.80
C GLY A 61 -3.24 -9.06 8.15
N ASP A 62 -2.26 -9.72 7.56
CA ASP A 62 -0.85 -9.42 7.79
C ASP A 62 -0.48 -8.03 7.22
N ARG A 63 -1.08 -7.65 6.09
CA ARG A 63 -0.92 -6.32 5.51
C ARG A 63 -1.45 -5.22 6.43
N GLU A 64 -2.61 -5.42 7.05
CA GLU A 64 -3.18 -4.45 8.01
C GLU A 64 -2.32 -4.31 9.27
N LYS A 65 -1.82 -5.42 9.81
CA LYS A 65 -0.89 -5.41 10.95
C LYS A 65 0.42 -4.70 10.59
N ALA A 66 0.97 -4.99 9.41
CA ALA A 66 2.18 -4.34 8.93
C ALA A 66 1.98 -2.83 8.72
N GLN A 67 0.83 -2.41 8.17
CA GLN A 67 0.49 -0.99 8.03
C GLN A 67 0.41 -0.27 9.38
N THR A 68 -0.21 -0.91 10.38
CA THR A 68 -0.31 -0.36 11.74
C THR A 68 1.07 -0.21 12.37
N ALA A 69 1.94 -1.23 12.26
CA ALA A 69 3.30 -1.13 12.75
C ALA A 69 4.09 -0.02 12.05
N LEU A 70 4.00 0.10 10.72
CA LEU A 70 4.65 1.15 9.95
C LEU A 70 4.18 2.55 10.33
N TYR A 71 2.88 2.72 10.63
CA TYR A 71 2.34 3.98 11.13
C TYR A 71 3.03 4.41 12.42
N TYR A 72 3.12 3.51 13.41
CA TYR A 72 3.77 3.82 14.69
C TYR A 72 5.28 4.03 14.56
N ILE A 73 5.97 3.30 13.67
CA ILE A 73 7.39 3.57 13.37
C ILE A 73 7.58 4.99 12.85
N LYS A 74 6.74 5.42 11.89
CA LYS A 74 6.80 6.77 11.32
C LYS A 74 6.49 7.84 12.36
N ALA A 75 5.49 7.60 13.21
CA ALA A 75 5.14 8.49 14.31
C ALA A 75 6.28 8.62 15.32
N ALA A 76 6.92 7.52 15.71
CA ALA A 76 8.07 7.51 16.61
C ALA A 76 9.27 8.24 16.00
N GLN A 77 9.56 8.02 14.71
CA GLN A 77 10.59 8.77 13.97
C GLN A 77 10.31 10.27 13.95
N LYS A 78 9.05 10.68 13.75
CA LYS A 78 8.65 12.09 13.82
C LYS A 78 8.90 12.66 15.22
N ALA A 79 8.47 11.95 16.27
CA ALA A 79 8.69 12.37 17.65
C ALA A 79 10.18 12.51 18.00
N ILE A 80 11.03 11.64 17.47
CA ILE A 80 12.50 11.74 17.62
C ILE A 80 13.04 13.00 16.92
N ARG A 81 12.62 13.26 15.68
CA ARG A 81 13.05 14.47 14.94
C ARG A 81 12.60 15.75 15.65
N ASP A 82 11.34 15.80 16.07
CA ASP A 82 10.77 16.96 16.77
C ASP A 82 11.41 17.16 18.16
N GLY A 83 11.93 16.09 18.78
CA GLY A 83 12.64 16.11 20.06
C GLY A 83 14.16 16.29 19.95
N GLY A 84 14.65 16.89 18.86
CA GLY A 84 16.08 17.18 18.68
C GLY A 84 16.96 15.94 18.44
N GLY A 85 16.37 14.85 17.96
CA GLY A 85 17.08 13.58 17.74
C GLY A 85 17.23 12.71 18.99
N ILE A 86 16.65 13.12 20.13
CA ILE A 86 16.71 12.35 21.38
C ILE A 86 15.79 11.14 21.27
N ARG A 87 16.40 9.95 21.32
CA ARG A 87 15.75 8.65 21.19
C ARG A 87 15.36 8.02 22.52
N ASP A 88 15.81 8.58 23.64
CA ASP A 88 15.47 8.10 24.97
C ASP A 88 14.01 8.44 25.31
N PRO A 89 13.12 7.45 25.51
CA PRO A 89 11.72 7.72 25.87
C PRO A 89 11.56 8.46 27.20
N LYS A 90 12.52 8.33 28.12
CA LYS A 90 12.52 9.05 29.39
C LYS A 90 12.78 10.56 29.24
N LYS A 91 13.51 10.95 28.19
CA LYS A 91 13.87 12.35 27.91
C LYS A 91 12.96 13.00 26.87
N ASN A 92 12.25 12.20 26.08
CA ASN A 92 11.33 12.65 25.04
C ASN A 92 9.89 12.19 25.36
N SER A 93 9.09 13.09 25.95
CA SER A 93 7.71 12.82 26.34
C SER A 93 6.79 12.47 25.17
N LYS A 94 7.01 13.07 23.99
CA LYS A 94 6.25 12.77 22.77
C LYS A 94 6.53 11.33 22.30
N LEU A 95 7.78 10.90 22.35
CA LEU A 95 8.16 9.53 22.01
C LEU A 95 7.55 8.52 22.99
N ALA A 96 7.57 8.82 24.29
CA ALA A 96 6.95 7.97 25.30
C ALA A 96 5.44 7.81 25.07
N ALA A 97 4.73 8.88 24.71
CA ALA A 97 3.31 8.83 24.39
C ALA A 97 3.02 7.91 23.19
N VAL A 98 3.80 8.02 22.12
CA VAL A 98 3.65 7.16 20.92
C VAL A 98 3.92 5.69 21.25
N LEU A 99 4.93 5.39 22.07
CA LEU A 99 5.23 4.02 22.49
C LEU A 99 4.11 3.43 23.39
N ALA A 100 3.54 4.25 24.27
CA ALA A 100 2.39 3.84 25.08
C ALA A 100 1.17 3.54 24.20
N GLU A 101 0.88 4.37 23.19
CA GLU A 101 -0.20 4.14 22.24
C GLU A 101 0.06 2.90 21.36
N ALA A 102 1.30 2.69 20.89
CA ALA A 102 1.66 1.51 20.14
C ALA A 102 1.43 0.21 20.94
N LYS A 103 1.69 0.25 22.25
CA LYS A 103 1.43 -0.87 23.16
C LYS A 103 -0.07 -1.20 23.26
N THR A 104 -0.96 -0.21 23.26
CA THR A 104 -2.41 -0.45 23.28
C THR A 104 -2.92 -1.05 21.96
N LYS A 105 -2.23 -0.80 20.84
CA LYS A 105 -2.48 -1.43 19.54
C LYS A 105 -1.75 -2.75 19.33
N SER A 106 -1.22 -3.35 20.39
CA SER A 106 -0.51 -4.65 20.35
C SER A 106 0.71 -4.67 19.40
N VAL A 107 1.35 -3.52 19.17
CA VAL A 107 2.61 -3.46 18.42
C VAL A 107 3.75 -3.88 19.38
N PRO A 108 4.57 -4.88 19.02
CA PRO A 108 5.63 -5.35 19.89
C PRO A 108 6.78 -4.34 19.98
N PHE A 109 7.40 -4.24 21.16
CA PHE A 109 8.51 -3.31 21.41
C PHE A 109 9.72 -3.57 20.50
N SER A 110 9.94 -4.83 20.10
CA SER A 110 11.02 -5.23 19.18
C SER A 110 10.99 -4.53 17.82
N THR A 111 9.81 -4.04 17.42
CA THR A 111 9.64 -3.21 16.21
C THR A 111 10.46 -1.91 16.31
N PHE A 112 10.63 -1.38 17.51
CA PHE A 112 11.29 -0.09 17.77
C PHE A 112 12.76 -0.24 18.14
N ASP A 113 13.27 -1.44 18.41
CA ASP A 113 14.66 -1.65 18.83
C ASP A 113 15.66 -1.00 17.87
N LYS A 114 15.51 -1.23 16.57
CA LYS A 114 16.36 -0.61 15.53
C LYS A 114 16.28 0.91 15.55
N LEU A 115 15.10 1.46 15.84
CA LEU A 115 14.88 2.91 15.85
C LEU A 115 15.55 3.56 17.05
N LEU A 116 15.47 2.92 18.22
CA LEU A 116 16.00 3.41 19.49
C LEU A 116 17.50 3.19 19.61
N SER A 117 18.03 2.08 19.07
CA SER A 117 19.46 1.74 19.12
C SER A 117 20.30 2.46 18.07
N THR A 118 19.69 3.07 17.06
CA THR A 118 20.45 3.79 16.03
C THR A 118 21.09 5.03 16.66
N ASP A 119 22.42 4.99 16.79
CA ASP A 119 23.19 6.21 17.00
C ASP A 119 23.30 7.00 15.69
N ASN A 120 23.12 8.31 15.77
CA ASN A 120 23.25 9.23 14.63
C ASN A 120 24.51 10.10 14.73
N GLN A 121 25.35 9.91 15.76
CA GLN A 121 26.63 10.60 15.83
C GLN A 121 27.56 10.02 14.77
N ILE A 122 27.55 10.64 13.59
CA ILE A 122 28.45 10.33 12.47
C ILE A 122 29.38 11.53 12.35
N GLU A 123 30.67 11.27 12.49
CA GLU A 123 31.69 12.29 12.29
C GLU A 123 31.61 12.88 10.87
N PRO A 124 31.69 14.21 10.72
CA PRO A 124 31.70 14.83 9.41
C PRO A 124 32.95 14.42 8.63
N TYR A 125 32.77 14.19 7.34
CA TYR A 125 33.85 13.93 6.40
C TYR A 125 33.69 14.79 5.16
N ILE A 126 34.80 14.96 4.45
CA ILE A 126 34.90 15.78 3.25
C ILE A 126 34.93 14.89 2.02
N ILE A 127 34.15 15.25 1.00
CA ILE A 127 34.16 14.63 -0.32
C ILE A 127 34.61 15.68 -1.35
N GLU A 128 35.64 15.33 -2.11
CA GLU A 128 36.14 16.13 -3.22
C GLU A 128 35.58 15.61 -4.56
N ILE A 129 35.02 16.50 -5.36
CA ILE A 129 34.36 16.16 -6.62
C ILE A 129 34.74 17.15 -7.72
N LYS A 130 35.01 16.60 -8.91
CA LYS A 130 35.18 17.38 -10.13
C LYS A 130 33.81 17.53 -10.81
N ALA A 131 33.34 18.76 -10.91
CA ALA A 131 32.15 19.13 -11.65
C ALA A 131 32.48 19.38 -13.14
N PRO A 132 31.48 19.35 -14.03
CA PRO A 132 31.67 19.75 -15.43
C PRO A 132 32.21 21.19 -15.53
N GLY A 133 32.83 21.52 -16.67
CA GLY A 133 33.50 22.82 -16.84
C GLY A 133 34.81 23.00 -16.08
N GLY A 134 35.34 21.94 -15.43
CA GLY A 134 36.63 21.98 -14.74
C GLY A 134 36.59 22.55 -13.32
N LEU A 135 35.39 22.72 -12.75
CA LEU A 135 35.20 23.18 -11.38
C LEU A 135 35.47 22.07 -10.36
N PHE A 136 36.03 22.43 -9.21
CA PHE A 136 36.23 21.54 -8.07
C PHE A 136 35.31 21.95 -6.92
N VAL A 137 34.57 20.98 -6.39
CA VAL A 137 33.59 21.16 -5.33
C VAL A 137 34.00 20.32 -4.13
N ILE A 138 34.04 20.97 -2.97
CA ILE A 138 34.30 20.33 -1.68
C ILE A 138 32.97 20.26 -0.92
N VAL A 139 32.59 19.06 -0.48
CA VAL A 139 31.32 18.81 0.21
C VAL A 139 31.59 18.19 1.56
N GLU A 140 31.20 18.88 2.64
CA GLU A 140 31.10 18.28 3.97
C GLU A 140 29.79 17.47 4.05
N SER A 141 29.89 16.20 4.41
CA SER A 141 28.72 15.34 4.61
C SER A 141 28.82 14.53 5.90
N ARG A 142 27.66 14.13 6.41
CA ARG A 142 27.49 13.27 7.60
C ARG A 142 26.69 12.00 7.27
N ALA A 143 26.64 11.62 6.00
CA ALA A 143 25.92 10.42 5.57
C ALA A 143 26.66 9.15 6.01
N LYS A 144 25.93 8.12 6.46
CA LYS A 144 26.50 6.85 6.97
C LYS A 144 27.48 6.15 6.03
N HIS A 145 27.24 6.23 4.72
CA HIS A 145 28.04 5.50 3.72
C HIS A 145 28.67 6.47 2.74
N VAL A 146 29.98 6.71 2.91
CA VAL A 146 30.80 7.63 2.11
C VAL A 146 30.71 7.33 0.61
N ALA A 147 30.81 6.05 0.22
CA ALA A 147 30.80 5.65 -1.19
C ALA A 147 29.47 5.99 -1.90
N ASN A 148 28.35 5.69 -1.24
CA ASN A 148 27.02 5.97 -1.79
C ASN A 148 26.76 7.47 -1.88
N GLU A 149 27.18 8.22 -0.87
CA GLU A 149 27.05 9.67 -0.86
C GLU A 149 27.91 10.30 -1.95
N ARG A 150 29.16 9.86 -2.12
CA ARG A 150 30.02 10.31 -3.23
C ARG A 150 29.37 10.05 -4.59
N GLN A 151 28.82 8.87 -4.82
CA GLN A 151 28.11 8.55 -6.07
C GLN A 151 26.89 9.45 -6.29
N ARG A 152 26.13 9.72 -5.24
CA ARG A 152 24.98 10.63 -5.27
C ARG A 152 25.39 12.06 -5.59
N VAL A 153 26.42 12.59 -4.95
CA VAL A 153 26.85 13.96 -5.21
C VAL A 153 27.47 14.07 -6.61
N CYS A 154 28.22 13.07 -7.07
CA CYS A 154 28.72 13.01 -8.45
C CYS A 154 27.58 13.00 -9.48
N SER A 155 26.49 12.25 -9.24
CA SER A 155 25.36 12.21 -10.17
C SER A 155 24.58 13.55 -10.19
N ILE A 156 24.47 14.22 -9.05
CA ILE A 156 23.91 15.58 -8.95
C ILE A 156 24.78 16.57 -9.72
N ALA A 157 26.10 16.54 -9.53
CA ALA A 157 27.04 17.43 -10.22
C ALA A 157 27.00 17.23 -11.74
N LYS A 158 26.84 16.00 -12.23
CA LYS A 158 26.67 15.72 -13.67
C LYS A 158 25.32 16.17 -14.22
N LYS A 159 24.28 16.23 -13.38
CA LYS A 159 22.92 16.58 -13.80
C LYS A 159 22.73 18.09 -13.95
N TYR A 160 23.37 18.87 -13.07
CA TYR A 160 23.18 20.33 -12.98
C TYR A 160 24.42 21.15 -13.32
N GLY A 161 25.57 20.51 -13.54
CA GLY A 161 26.81 21.16 -13.94
C GLY A 161 27.04 21.12 -15.43
#